data_AF-A0A949QD20-F1
#
_entry.id   AF-A0A949QD20-F1
#
_cell.length_a   1.000
_cell.length_b   1.000
_cell.length_c   1.000
_cell.angle_alpha   90.00
_cell.angle_beta   90.00
_cell.angle_gamma   90.00
#
_symmetry.space_group_name_H-M   'P 1'
#
loop_
_entity.id
_entity.type
_entity.pdbx_description
1 polymer ?
#
loop_
_entity_poly.entity_id
_entity_poly.type
_entity_poly.pdbx_seq_one_letter_code
_entity_poly.pdbx_strand_id
1 'polypeptide(L)' 'MNDNELLIEKVKTQKILDDVAEHDLVKYVSDTHARIEALASRLELKLTYGTPTKKAVAA' A
#
# COMPACT_ATOMS: atom_id res chain seq x y z
N MET A 1 24.08 11.19 24.54
CA MET A 1 23.04 11.52 23.56
C MET A 1 21.87 12.08 24.32
N ASN A 2 21.47 13.30 23.98
CA ASN A 2 20.25 13.92 24.51
C ASN A 2 19.05 13.35 23.75
N ASP A 3 17.90 13.16 24.39
CA ASP A 3 16.69 12.58 23.80
C ASP A 3 16.26 13.27 22.50
N ASN A 4 16.56 14.58 22.35
CA ASN A 4 16.32 15.33 21.11
C ASN A 4 17.17 14.86 19.93
N GLU A 5 18.42 14.43 20.15
CA GLU A 5 19.30 13.92 19.10
C GLU A 5 18.81 12.56 18.60
N LEU A 6 18.30 11.72 19.50
CA LEU A 6 17.69 10.43 19.18
C LEU A 6 16.40 10.60 18.36
N LEU A 7 15.58 11.59 18.69
CA LEU A 7 14.36 11.89 17.94
C LEU A 7 14.67 12.34 16.50
N ILE A 8 15.67 13.21 16.33
CA ILE A 8 16.10 13.71 15.02
C ILE A 8 16.64 12.56 14.16
N GLU A 9 17.50 11.71 14.72
CA GLU A 9 18.03 10.55 13.99
C GLU A 9 16.93 9.56 13.62
N LYS A 10 15.98 9.29 14.52
CA LYS A 10 14.82 8.43 14.21
C LYS A 10 14.02 8.94 13.02
N VAL A 11 13.74 10.25 12.95
CA VAL A 11 12.97 10.84 11.85
C VAL A 11 13.73 10.77 10.52
N LYS A 12 15.05 11.02 10.54
CA LYS A 12 15.88 10.86 9.33
C LYS A 12 15.91 9.41 8.86
N THR A 13 16.12 8.46 9.77
CA THR A 13 16.12 7.04 9.44
C THR A 13 14.78 6.61 8.87
N GLN A 14 13.66 7.05 9.47
CA GLN A 14 12.33 6.76 8.95
C GLN A 14 12.14 7.30 7.53
N LYS A 15 12.54 8.55 7.26
CA LYS A 15 12.43 9.14 5.92
C LYS A 15 13.26 8.39 4.89
N ILE A 16 14.49 8.00 5.24
CA ILE A 16 15.35 7.21 4.35
C ILE A 16 14.72 5.84 4.09
N LEU A 17 14.15 5.19 5.11
CA LEU A 17 13.46 3.93 4.96
C LEU A 17 12.21 4.07 4.08
N ASP A 18 11.44 5.15 4.23
CA ASP A 18 10.25 5.43 3.43
C ASP A 18 10.63 5.72 1.96
N ASP A 19 11.72 6.46 1.73
CA ASP A 19 12.28 6.76 0.40
C ASP A 19 12.83 5.49 -0.27
N VAL A 20 13.57 4.65 0.47
CA VAL A 20 14.13 3.38 -0.02
C VAL A 20 13.05 2.34 -0.27
N ALA A 21 12.02 2.31 0.57
CA ALA A 21 10.90 1.39 0.43
C ALA A 21 9.98 1.77 -0.73
N GLU A 22 10.21 2.92 -1.39
CA GLU A 22 9.41 3.39 -2.53
C GLU A 22 7.92 3.21 -2.22
N HIS A 23 7.49 3.65 -1.03
CA HIS A 23 6.15 3.46 -0.46
C HIS A 23 5.07 4.25 -1.22
N ASP A 24 5.12 4.21 -2.56
CA ASP A 24 4.05 4.60 -3.43
C ASP A 24 2.95 3.54 -3.34
N LEU A 25 1.98 3.82 -2.48
CA LEU A 25 0.77 3.02 -2.34
C LEU A 25 0.09 2.79 -3.70
N VAL A 26 0.18 3.75 -4.63
CA VAL A 26 -0.37 3.62 -5.98
C VAL A 26 0.38 2.54 -6.75
N LYS A 27 1.72 2.56 -6.71
CA LYS A 27 2.57 1.52 -7.32
C LYS A 27 2.32 0.15 -6.69
N TYR A 28 2.29 0.05 -5.36
CA TYR A 28 2.01 -1.20 -4.65
C TYR A 28 0.65 -1.79 -5.04
N VAL A 29 -0.40 -0.95 -5.07
CA VAL A 29 -1.75 -1.37 -5.46
C VAL A 29 -1.77 -1.80 -6.93
N SER A 30 -1.12 -1.04 -7.83
CA SER A 30 -1.01 -1.37 -9.25
C SER A 30 -0.28 -2.69 -9.48
N ASP A 31 0.87 -2.90 -8.86
CA ASP A 31 1.68 -4.12 -8.99
C ASP A 31 0.92 -5.34 -8.44
N THR A 32 0.23 -5.16 -7.31
CA THR A 32 -0.60 -6.22 -6.71
C THR A 32 -1.77 -6.58 -7.63
N HIS A 33 -2.41 -5.58 -8.23
CA HIS A 33 -3.49 -5.78 -9.18
C HIS A 33 -3.03 -6.58 -10.42
N ALA A 34 -1.91 -6.18 -11.02
CA ALA A 34 -1.35 -6.88 -12.18
C ALA A 34 -1.02 -8.36 -11.87
N ARG A 35 -0.51 -8.65 -10.66
CA ARG A 35 -0.25 -10.02 -10.20
C ARG A 35 -1.55 -10.83 -10.06
N ILE A 36 -2.60 -10.23 -9.54
CA ILE A 36 -3.91 -10.86 -9.37
C ILE A 36 -4.54 -11.17 -10.75
N GLU A 37 -4.47 -10.24 -11.70
CA GLU A 37 -4.94 -10.45 -13.08
C GLU A 37 -4.21 -11.60 -13.78
N ALA A 38 -2.88 -11.64 -13.67
CA ALA A 38 -2.08 -12.72 -14.24
C ALA A 38 -2.44 -14.09 -13.64
N LEU A 39 -2.65 -14.16 -12.32
CA LEU A 39 -3.06 -15.38 -11.63
C LEU A 39 -4.48 -15.82 -12.03
N ALA A 40 -5.41 -14.87 -12.12
CA ALA A 40 -6.78 -15.16 -12.51
C ALA A 40 -6.87 -15.68 -13.93
N SER A 41 -6.13 -15.08 -14.86
CA SER A 41 -6.01 -15.55 -16.25
C SER A 41 -5.46 -16.98 -16.31
N ARG A 42 -4.39 -17.27 -15.55
CA ARG A 42 -3.78 -18.62 -15.49
C ARG A 42 -4.72 -19.68 -14.91
N LEU A 43 -5.63 -19.30 -14.03
CA LEU A 43 -6.55 -20.21 -13.35
C LEU A 43 -7.97 -20.21 -13.95
N GLU A 44 -8.17 -19.51 -15.07
CA GLU A 44 -9.49 -19.30 -15.70
C GLU A 44 -10.55 -18.75 -14.73
N LEU A 45 -10.10 -17.96 -13.75
CA LEU A 45 -10.97 -17.33 -12.75
C LEU A 45 -11.45 -15.98 -13.26
N LYS A 46 -12.75 -15.73 -13.14
CA LYS A 46 -13.33 -14.42 -13.46
C LYS A 46 -13.10 -13.46 -12.30
N LEU A 47 -12.16 -12.52 -12.46
CA LEU A 47 -12.03 -11.39 -11.55
C LEU A 47 -13.29 -10.54 -11.58
N THR A 48 -13.87 -10.32 -10.40
CA THR A 48 -14.97 -9.39 -10.22
C THR A 48 -14.54 -8.38 -9.18
N TYR A 49 -14.56 -7.09 -9.54
CA TYR A 49 -14.32 -6.03 -8.58
C TYR A 49 -15.62 -5.82 -7.80
N GLY A 50 -15.55 -5.97 -6.48
CA GLY A 50 -16.62 -5.52 -5.61
C GLY A 50 -16.82 -4.02 -5.85
N THR A 51 -18.03 -3.60 -6.20
CA THR A 51 -18.35 -2.18 -6.12
C THR A 51 -18.35 -1.83 -4.64
N PRO A 52 -17.58 -0.81 -4.17
CA PRO A 52 -17.66 -0.41 -2.77
C PRO A 52 -19.12 -0.10 -2.47
N THR A 53 -19.72 -0.84 -1.55
CA THR A 53 -21.12 -0.69 -1.20
C THR A 53 -21.33 0.75 -0.73
N LYS A 54 -21.90 1.61 -1.58
CA LYS A 54 -22.42 2.91 -1.16
C LYS A 54 -23.67 2.65 -0.32
N LYS A 55 -23.50 2.26 0.94
CA LYS A 55 -24.42 2.38 2.09
C LYS A 55 -23.88 1.54 3.26
N ALA A 56 -23.85 2.02 4.51
CA ALA A 56 -24.81 2.92 5.13
C ALA A 56 -24.15 3.97 6.04
N VAL A 57 -24.37 5.25 5.73
CA VAL A 57 -24.75 6.21 6.77
C VAL A 57 -26.24 6.41 6.56
N ALA A 58 -27.03 5.71 7.36
CA ALA A 58 -28.46 5.93 7.51
C ALA A 58 -28.72 6.02 9.01
N ALA A 59 -29.33 7.14 9.40
CA ALA A 59 -29.70 7.61 10.74
C ALA A 59 -28.54 8.15 11.59
#